data_AF-A0A353B459-F1
#
_entry.id   AF-A0A353B459-F1
#
_cell.length_a   1.000
_cell.length_b   1.000
_cell.length_c   1.000
_cell.angle_alpha   90.00
_cell.angle_beta   90.00
_cell.angle_gamma   90.00
#
_symmetry.space_group_name_H-M   'P 1'
#
loop_
_entity.id
_entity.type
_entity.pdbx_description
1 polymer ?
#
loop_
_entity_poly.entity_id
_entity_poly.type
_entity_poly.pdbx_seq_one_letter_code
_entity_poly.pdbx_strand_id
1 'polypeptide(L)'
;LILLNDPMVHDVANQWAARFTSLSNDRREQITVAYLSAFGRAPSETEVTAAEEFLVSHPASKNGDGQQAWRDLAHAFINAKEFMFIR
;
A
#
# COMPACT_ATOMS: atom_id res chain seq x y z
N LEU A 1 18.03 -4.92 10.86
CA LEU A 1 17.40 -4.23 12.00
C LEU A 1 17.95 -2.80 12.17
N ILE A 2 17.81 -1.90 11.18
CA ILE A 2 18.03 -0.44 11.37
C ILE A 2 17.22 0.38 10.34
N LEU A 3 15.95 0.10 10.08
CA LEU A 3 15.12 1.06 9.29
C LEU A 3 13.66 1.08 9.76
N LEU A 4 13.40 0.69 11.01
CA LEU A 4 12.04 0.57 11.54
C LEU A 4 11.51 1.83 12.25
N ASN A 5 12.19 2.97 12.17
CA ASN A 5 11.78 4.20 12.86
C ASN A 5 12.23 5.49 12.15
N ASP A 6 12.42 5.45 10.83
CA ASP A 6 12.79 6.68 10.12
C ASP A 6 11.52 7.41 9.65
N PRO A 7 11.27 8.67 10.06
CA PRO A 7 10.18 9.51 9.55
C PRO A 7 10.09 9.51 8.02
N MET A 8 11.21 9.27 7.33
CA MET A 8 11.27 9.09 5.88
C MET A 8 10.38 7.96 5.36
N VAL A 9 10.21 6.86 6.08
CA VAL A 9 9.39 5.72 5.60
C VAL A 9 7.91 6.09 5.56
N HIS A 10 7.45 6.83 6.57
CA HIS A 10 6.10 7.40 6.59
C HIS A 10 5.93 8.48 5.52
N ASP A 11 6.92 9.34 5.31
CA ASP A 11 6.87 10.38 4.27
C ASP A 11 6.88 9.81 2.85
N VAL A 12 7.65 8.75 2.61
CA VAL A 12 7.66 8.03 1.33
C VAL A 12 6.32 7.31 1.12
N ALA A 13 5.77 6.67 2.15
CA ALA A 13 4.45 6.04 2.09
C ALA A 13 3.33 7.07 1.83
N ASN A 14 3.38 8.24 2.47
CA ASN A 14 2.43 9.34 2.26
C ASN A 14 2.52 9.90 0.83
N GLN A 15 3.73 10.15 0.32
CA GLN A 15 3.95 10.63 -1.03
C GLN A 15 3.51 9.60 -2.08
N TRP A 16 3.73 8.31 -1.82
CA TRP A 16 3.26 7.21 -2.68
C TRP A 16 1.74 7.12 -2.71
N ALA A 17 1.09 7.12 -1.54
CA ALA A 17 -0.37 7.07 -1.44
C ALA A 17 -1.04 8.26 -2.17
N ALA A 18 -0.47 9.46 -2.03
CA ALA A 18 -0.94 10.64 -2.77
C ALA A 18 -0.75 10.49 -4.29
N ARG A 19 0.36 9.88 -4.73
CA ARG A 19 0.63 9.66 -6.15
C ARG A 19 -0.35 8.68 -6.77
N PHE A 20 -0.63 7.55 -6.12
CA PHE A 20 -1.57 6.52 -6.62
C PHE A 20 -3.00 7.05 -6.71
N THR A 21 -3.46 7.74 -5.67
CA THR A 21 -4.81 8.32 -5.63
C THR A 21 -5.00 9.46 -6.64
N SER A 22 -3.93 10.12 -7.08
CA SER A 22 -3.97 11.15 -8.14
C SER A 22 -3.90 10.62 -9.57
N LEU A 23 -3.39 9.39 -9.77
CA LEU A 23 -3.09 8.82 -11.08
C LEU A 23 -4.31 8.16 -11.73
N SER A 24 -5.22 7.60 -10.94
CA SER A 24 -6.45 6.97 -11.43
C SER A 24 -7.56 7.04 -10.40
N ASN A 25 -8.81 7.05 -10.88
CA ASN A 25 -10.01 6.89 -10.06
C ASN A 25 -10.45 5.42 -9.93
N ASP A 26 -9.81 4.50 -10.66
CA ASP A 26 -10.08 3.07 -10.54
C ASP A 26 -9.23 2.46 -9.42
N ARG A 27 -9.93 1.86 -8.44
CA ARG A 27 -9.30 1.23 -7.28
C ARG A 27 -8.39 0.07 -7.67
N ARG A 28 -8.72 -0.69 -8.71
CA ARG A 28 -7.92 -1.83 -9.17
C ARG A 28 -6.62 -1.36 -9.81
N GLU A 29 -6.67 -0.25 -10.52
CA GLU A 29 -5.51 0.39 -11.13
C GLU A 29 -4.60 1.01 -10.05
N GLN A 30 -5.19 1.67 -9.05
CA GLN A 30 -4.44 2.17 -7.89
C GLN A 30 -3.67 1.06 -7.16
N ILE A 31 -4.31 -0.10 -6.94
CA ILE A 31 -3.66 -1.28 -6.34
C ILE A 31 -2.53 -1.79 -7.25
N THR A 32 -2.78 -1.89 -8.55
CA THR A 32 -1.78 -2.37 -9.52
C THR A 32 -0.52 -1.50 -9.52
N VAL A 33 -0.69 -0.17 -9.55
CA VAL A 33 0.43 0.77 -9.48
C VAL A 33 1.16 0.69 -8.14
N ALA A 34 0.44 0.47 -7.03
CA ALA A 34 1.04 0.29 -5.71
C ALA A 34 1.91 -0.97 -5.65
N TYR A 35 1.44 -2.10 -6.18
CA TYR A 35 2.20 -3.35 -6.27
C TYR A 35 3.39 -3.27 -7.23
N LEU A 36 3.24 -2.61 -8.39
CA LEU A 36 4.35 -2.39 -9.32
C LEU A 36 5.44 -1.51 -8.69
N SER A 37 5.04 -0.47 -7.96
CA SER A 37 5.99 0.43 -7.29
C SER A 37 6.68 -0.27 -6.12
N ALA A 38 5.94 -1.06 -5.33
CA ALA A 38 6.51 -1.80 -4.21
C ALA A 38 7.37 -2.97 -4.68
N PHE A 39 6.86 -3.88 -5.51
CA PHE A 39 7.49 -5.17 -5.79
C PHE A 39 8.10 -5.27 -7.19
N GLY A 40 7.95 -4.26 -8.06
CA GLY A 40 8.44 -4.30 -9.44
C GLY A 40 7.67 -5.26 -10.34
N ARG A 41 6.52 -5.78 -9.89
CA ARG A 41 5.67 -6.72 -10.64
C ARG A 41 4.20 -6.38 -10.49
N ALA A 42 3.41 -6.80 -11.45
CA ALA A 42 1.96 -6.73 -11.34
C ALA A 42 1.47 -7.67 -10.20
N PRO A 43 0.42 -7.28 -9.46
CA PRO A 43 -0.22 -8.16 -8.50
C PRO A 43 -0.92 -9.31 -9.22
N SER A 44 -1.02 -10.48 -8.57
CA SER A 44 -1.95 -11.53 -8.98
C SER A 44 -3.39 -11.14 -8.63
N GLU A 45 -4.38 -11.82 -9.22
CA GLU A 45 -5.79 -11.57 -8.89
C GLU A 45 -6.09 -11.79 -7.41
N THR A 46 -5.46 -12.79 -6.78
CA THR A 46 -5.59 -13.04 -5.34
C THR A 46 -5.05 -11.90 -4.48
N GLU A 47 -3.93 -11.29 -4.90
CA GLU A 47 -3.32 -10.15 -4.22
C GLU A 47 -4.14 -8.86 -4.40
N VAL A 48 -4.75 -8.69 -5.57
CA VAL A 48 -5.70 -7.60 -5.83
C VAL A 48 -6.91 -7.73 -4.91
N THR A 49 -7.55 -8.89 -4.89
CA THR A 49 -8.73 -9.14 -4.05
C THR A 49 -8.41 -8.93 -2.56
N ALA A 50 -7.28 -9.45 -2.08
CA ALA A 50 -6.85 -9.25 -0.70
C ALA A 50 -6.60 -7.77 -0.36
N ALA A 51 -6.02 -7.00 -1.28
CA ALA A 51 -5.80 -5.57 -1.09
C ALA A 51 -7.12 -4.78 -1.13
N GLU A 52 -8.06 -5.13 -2.00
CA GLU A 52 -9.40 -4.55 -2.03
C GLU A 52 -10.17 -4.82 -0.74
N GLU A 53 -10.15 -6.07 -0.27
CA GLU A 53 -10.75 -6.47 1.00
C GLU A 53 -10.11 -5.75 2.18
N PHE A 54 -8.79 -5.59 2.19
CA PHE A 54 -8.08 -4.82 3.20
C PHE A 54 -8.57 -3.37 3.24
N LEU A 55 -8.62 -2.70 2.09
CA LEU A 55 -9.06 -1.31 2.00
C LEU A 55 -10.54 -1.13 2.42
N VAL A 56 -11.41 -2.08 2.07
CA VAL A 56 -12.85 -2.05 2.44
C VAL A 56 -13.09 -2.35 3.91
N SER A 57 -12.35 -3.33 4.46
CA SER A 57 -12.50 -3.76 5.85
C SER A 57 -11.85 -2.79 6.84
N HIS A 58 -10.99 -1.89 6.36
CA HIS A 58 -10.25 -0.97 7.21
C HIS A 58 -11.18 0.00 7.96
N PRO A 59 -11.04 0.14 9.29
CA PRO A 59 -11.82 1.10 10.07
C PRO A 59 -11.75 2.55 9.57
N ALA A 60 -10.63 2.98 8.98
CA ALA A 60 -10.48 4.32 8.44
C ALA A 60 -11.38 4.57 7.21
N SER A 61 -11.62 3.54 6.39
CA SER A 61 -12.56 3.63 5.26
C SER A 61 -14.00 3.84 5.73
N LYS A 62 -14.36 3.42 6.95
CA LYS A 62 -15.70 3.64 7.54
C LYS A 62 -15.88 5.05 8.09
N ASN A 63 -14.78 5.73 8.42
CA ASN A 63 -14.78 7.09 8.95
C ASN A 63 -14.64 8.16 7.86
N GLY A 64 -14.63 7.77 6.58
CA GLY A 64 -14.42 8.68 5.44
C GLY A 64 -12.95 9.05 5.21
N ASP A 65 -12.02 8.52 6.01
CA ASP A 65 -10.58 8.71 5.82
C ASP A 65 -9.99 7.54 5.02
N GLY A 66 -10.34 7.49 3.74
CA GLY A 66 -9.78 6.51 2.82
C GLY A 66 -8.27 6.64 2.67
N GLN A 67 -7.70 7.82 2.93
CA GLN A 67 -6.27 8.06 2.79
C GLN A 67 -5.46 7.30 3.86
N GLN A 68 -5.97 7.22 5.09
CA GLN A 68 -5.32 6.45 6.15
C GLN A 68 -5.28 4.94 5.81
N ALA A 69 -6.32 4.38 5.21
CA ALA A 69 -6.33 2.97 4.79
C ALA A 69 -5.25 2.66 3.74
N TRP A 70 -5.00 3.58 2.81
CA TRP A 70 -3.92 3.45 1.84
C TRP A 70 -2.52 3.59 2.44
N ARG A 71 -2.35 4.43 3.47
CA ARG A 71 -1.07 4.54 4.21
C ARG A 71 -0.74 3.23 4.93
N ASP A 72 -1.73 2.63 5.58
CA ASP A 72 -1.55 1.36 6.29
C ASP A 72 -1.29 0.19 5.32
N LEU A 73 -1.90 0.20 4.13
CA LEU A 73 -1.55 -0.74 3.05
C LEU A 73 -0.10 -0.57 2.59
N ALA A 74 0.39 0.67 2.44
CA ALA A 74 1.78 0.94 2.09
C ALA A 74 2.76 0.47 3.17
N HIS A 75 2.42 0.66 4.45
CA HIS A 75 3.19 0.10 5.56
C HIS A 75 3.24 -1.43 5.50
N ALA A 76 2.15 -2.09 5.16
CA ALA A 76 2.13 -3.55 5.02
C ALA A 76 3.09 -4.02 3.90
N PHE A 77 3.17 -3.31 2.77
CA PHE A 77 4.13 -3.63 1.70
C PHE A 77 5.59 -3.45 2.12
N ILE A 78 5.89 -2.42 2.92
CA ILE A 78 7.24 -2.20 3.45
C ILE A 78 7.63 -3.35 4.39
N ASN A 79 6.74 -3.75 5.30
CA ASN A 79 6.97 -4.88 6.20
C ASN A 79 7.08 -6.22 5.44
N ALA A 80 6.29 -6.42 4.39
CA ALA A 80 6.36 -7.62 3.56
C ALA A 80 7.72 -7.75 2.83
N LYS A 81 8.36 -6.64 2.46
CA LYS A 81 9.72 -6.65 1.89
C LYS A 81 10.78 -7.13 2.88
N GLU A 82 10.66 -6.81 4.17
CA GLU A 82 11.58 -7.32 5.19
C GLU A 82 11.42 -8.84 5.41
N PHE A 83 10.21 -9.39 5.21
CA PHE A 83 9.96 -10.84 5.25
C PHE A 83 10.32 -11.59 3.96
N MET A 84 10.30 -10.93 2.80
CA MET A 84 10.81 -11.53 1.55
C MET A 84 12.35 -11.56 1.49
N PHE A 85 13.06 -10.93 2.43
CA PHE A 85 14.52 -10.82 2.41
C PHE A 85 15.27 -12.01 3.04
N ILE A 86 14.65 -13.18 3.12
CA ILE A 86 15.36 -14.44 3.40
C ILE A 86 14.81 -15.53 2.49
N ARG A 87 15.46 -15.72 1.35
CA ARG A 87 15.70 -17.06 0.79
C ARG A 87 16.95 -17.10 -0.06
#